data_AF-A0A482W875-F1
#
_entry.id   AF-A0A482W875-F1
#
_cell.length_a   1.000
_cell.length_b   1.000
_cell.length_c   1.000
_cell.angle_alpha   90.00
_cell.angle_beta   90.00
_cell.angle_gamma   90.00
#
_symmetry.space_group_name_H-M   'P 1'
#
loop_
_entity.id
_entity.type
_entity.pdbx_description
1 polymer ?
#
loop_
_entity_poly.entity_id
_entity_poly.type
_entity_poly.pdbx_seq_one_letter_code
_entity_poly.pdbx_strand_id
1 'polypeptide(L)'
;DCLTICRILAIDIFQNRLLKYVLWYVAVFVIVIFLMQTYEFLNYFEVNSFIAYAPSYFGSVLLLFCLLLLPVAIKTIELIFKFVPRWKMDSADKKTEERILTESRHVTFFVIFNVSFGVISGLLYLFPRDCDRNIIYLINLLEKYGFGEEKLVLWTFRVFTPLIAFILSTMPSFQIIYFITQMKFQFYMLLFYVRNIDTDYKHADERNLFYDKNYQ
;
A
#
# COMPACT_ATOMS: atom_id res chain seq x y z
N ASP A 1 -10.01 3.85 -16.83
CA ASP A 1 -9.51 4.28 -15.50
C ASP A 1 -8.04 4.60 -15.64
N CYS A 2 -7.64 5.86 -15.49
CA CYS A 2 -6.28 6.33 -15.79
C CYS A 2 -5.24 5.79 -14.79
N LEU A 3 -5.69 5.32 -13.61
CA LEU A 3 -4.87 4.79 -12.52
C LEU A 3 -4.87 3.26 -12.45
N THR A 4 -5.11 2.56 -13.57
CA THR A 4 -5.25 1.09 -13.59
C THR A 4 -4.04 0.38 -12.98
N ILE A 5 -2.81 0.81 -13.31
CA ILE A 5 -1.58 0.21 -12.76
C ILE A 5 -1.50 0.41 -11.24
N CYS A 6 -1.82 1.62 -10.76
CA CYS A 6 -1.81 1.92 -9.33
C CYS A 6 -2.85 1.09 -8.59
N ARG A 7 -4.05 0.91 -9.16
CA ARG A 7 -5.11 0.07 -8.60
C ARG A 7 -4.67 -1.39 -8.49
N ILE A 8 -4.07 -1.93 -9.56
CA ILE A 8 -3.59 -3.32 -9.56
C ILE A 8 -2.57 -3.53 -8.44
N LEU A 9 -1.59 -2.62 -8.35
CA LEU A 9 -0.50 -2.72 -7.37
C LEU A 9 -0.96 -2.45 -5.93
N ALA A 10 -1.95 -1.59 -5.70
CA ALA A 10 -2.40 -1.22 -4.36
C ALA A 10 -3.54 -2.10 -3.82
N ILE A 11 -4.39 -2.65 -4.71
CA ILE A 11 -5.64 -3.33 -4.33
C ILE A 11 -5.70 -4.73 -4.94
N ASP A 12 -5.70 -4.85 -6.26
CA ASP A 12 -6.13 -6.11 -6.92
C ASP A 12 -5.19 -7.28 -6.60
N ILE A 13 -3.87 -7.04 -6.48
CA ILE A 13 -2.89 -8.05 -6.08
C ILE A 13 -3.26 -8.70 -4.72
N PHE A 14 -3.76 -7.90 -3.76
CA PHE A 14 -4.09 -8.34 -2.40
C PHE A 14 -5.42 -9.04 -2.27
N GLN A 15 -6.25 -8.97 -3.30
CA GLN A 15 -7.52 -9.69 -3.32
C GLN A 15 -7.32 -11.17 -3.64
N ASN A 16 -6.18 -11.53 -4.24
CA ASN A 16 -5.83 -12.89 -4.58
C ASN A 16 -5.83 -13.80 -3.33
N ARG A 17 -6.54 -14.94 -3.42
CA ARG A 17 -6.66 -15.90 -2.32
C ARG A 17 -5.31 -16.49 -1.90
N LEU A 18 -4.43 -16.80 -2.86
CA LEU A 18 -3.11 -17.36 -2.56
C LEU A 18 -2.27 -16.36 -1.77
N LEU A 19 -2.26 -15.10 -2.18
CA LEU A 19 -1.50 -14.06 -1.49
C LEU A 19 -2.02 -13.84 -0.07
N LYS A 20 -3.34 -13.90 0.16
CA LYS A 20 -3.92 -13.82 1.51
C LYS A 20 -3.41 -14.93 2.44
N TYR A 21 -3.29 -16.16 1.95
CA TYR A 21 -2.72 -17.26 2.74
C TYR A 21 -1.25 -17.03 3.05
N VAL A 22 -0.47 -16.56 2.07
CA VAL A 22 0.95 -16.23 2.28
C VAL A 22 1.09 -15.09 3.30
N LEU A 23 0.28 -14.03 3.20
CA LEU A 23 0.29 -12.92 4.15
C LEU A 23 -0.08 -13.35 5.57
N TRP A 24 -1.07 -14.23 5.70
CA TRP A 24 -1.45 -14.79 7.00
C TRP A 24 -0.31 -15.63 7.60
N TYR A 25 0.35 -16.47 6.81
CA TYR A 25 1.52 -17.22 7.24
C TYR A 25 2.65 -16.31 7.72
N VAL A 26 2.96 -15.26 6.95
CA VAL A 26 3.96 -14.24 7.32
C VAL A 26 3.55 -13.55 8.62
N ALA A 27 2.28 -13.19 8.80
CA ALA A 27 1.79 -12.55 10.02
C ALA A 27 2.00 -13.45 11.25
N VAL A 28 1.62 -14.73 11.17
CA VAL A 28 1.84 -15.70 12.27
C VAL A 28 3.32 -15.81 12.59
N PHE A 29 4.16 -15.95 11.57
CA PHE A 29 5.61 -16.06 11.74
C PHE A 29 6.21 -14.80 12.42
N VAL A 30 5.80 -13.61 12.01
CA VAL A 30 6.24 -12.35 12.62
C VAL A 30 5.74 -12.22 14.06
N ILE A 31 4.50 -12.64 14.37
CA ILE A 31 3.97 -12.66 15.74
C ILE A 31 4.83 -13.56 16.64
N VAL A 32 5.20 -14.75 16.18
CA VAL A 32 6.05 -15.67 16.96
C VAL A 32 7.40 -15.03 17.26
N ILE A 33 8.08 -14.46 16.25
CA ILE A 33 9.35 -13.76 16.44
C ILE A 33 9.21 -12.59 17.40
N PHE A 34 8.16 -11.80 17.23
CA PHE A 34 7.89 -10.65 18.09
C PHE A 34 7.68 -11.06 19.55
N LEU A 35 6.88 -12.10 19.80
CA LEU A 35 6.66 -12.61 21.16
C LEU A 35 7.94 -13.18 21.79
N MET A 36 8.75 -13.90 21.01
CA MET A 36 10.06 -14.39 21.47
C MET A 36 10.99 -13.23 21.84
N GLN A 37 11.08 -12.20 20.99
CA GLN A 37 11.83 -10.98 21.27
C GLN A 37 11.35 -10.27 22.53
N THR A 38 10.03 -10.08 22.66
CA THR A 38 9.44 -9.44 23.85
C THR A 38 9.75 -10.25 25.11
N TYR A 39 9.64 -11.57 25.07
CA TYR A 39 9.95 -12.43 26.21
C TYR A 39 11.41 -12.31 26.66
N GLU A 40 12.36 -12.33 25.73
CA GLU A 40 13.78 -12.19 26.05
C GLU A 40 14.13 -10.79 26.55
N PHE A 41 13.54 -9.74 25.97
CA PHE A 41 13.70 -8.37 26.48
C PHE A 41 13.10 -8.19 27.87
N LEU A 42 12.05 -8.91 28.24
CA LEU A 42 11.47 -8.84 29.58
C LEU A 42 12.29 -9.60 30.63
N ASN A 43 12.87 -10.75 30.27
CA ASN A 43 13.56 -11.62 31.23
C ASN A 43 15.07 -11.38 31.34
N TYR A 44 15.74 -11.03 30.24
CA TYR A 44 17.20 -10.88 30.16
C TYR A 44 17.60 -9.49 29.66
N PHE A 45 16.92 -8.46 30.16
CA PHE A 45 17.07 -7.09 29.65
C PHE A 45 18.51 -6.58 29.76
N GLU A 46 19.19 -6.52 28.62
CA GLU A 46 20.49 -5.88 28.44
C GLU A 46 20.34 -4.67 27.50
N VAL A 47 20.74 -3.49 27.97
CA VAL A 47 20.57 -2.24 27.22
C VAL A 47 21.28 -2.29 25.87
N ASN A 48 22.49 -2.86 25.80
CA ASN A 48 23.24 -2.98 24.55
C ASN A 48 22.51 -3.86 23.53
N SER A 49 21.99 -5.00 23.97
CA SER A 49 21.20 -5.91 23.14
C SER A 49 19.90 -5.26 22.69
N PHE A 50 19.23 -4.51 23.57
CA PHE A 50 18.04 -3.75 23.20
C PHE A 50 18.33 -2.70 22.13
N ILE A 51 19.39 -1.89 22.28
CA ILE A 51 19.77 -0.87 21.30
C ILE A 51 20.11 -1.51 19.95
N ALA A 52 20.84 -2.63 19.94
CA ALA A 52 21.22 -3.33 18.72
C ALA A 52 20.00 -3.89 17.96
N TYR A 53 19.03 -4.48 18.68
CA TYR A 53 17.89 -5.16 18.07
C TYR A 53 16.60 -4.33 18.02
N ALA A 54 16.57 -3.14 18.61
CA ALA A 54 15.42 -2.23 18.58
C ALA A 54 14.87 -1.96 17.17
N PRO A 55 15.71 -1.72 16.13
CA PRO A 55 15.20 -1.54 14.76
C PRO A 55 14.40 -2.74 14.25
N SER A 56 14.85 -3.97 14.52
CA SER A 56 14.14 -5.20 14.15
C SER A 56 12.83 -5.36 14.93
N TYR A 57 12.85 -5.02 16.23
CA TYR A 57 11.66 -5.09 17.09
C TYR A 57 10.57 -4.12 16.63
N PHE A 58 10.90 -2.83 16.50
CA PHE A 58 9.95 -1.81 16.03
C PHE A 58 9.54 -2.03 14.58
N GLY A 59 10.45 -2.53 13.72
CA GLY A 59 10.13 -2.94 12.36
C GLY A 59 9.08 -4.05 12.33
N SER A 60 9.18 -5.02 13.24
CA SER A 60 8.20 -6.12 13.36
C SER A 60 6.84 -5.61 13.84
N VAL A 61 6.79 -4.68 14.80
CA VAL A 61 5.55 -4.01 15.21
C VAL A 61 4.89 -3.30 14.03
N LEU A 62 5.66 -2.49 13.30
CA LEU A 62 5.16 -1.78 12.12
C LEU A 62 4.63 -2.74 11.05
N LEU A 63 5.36 -3.83 10.81
CA LEU A 63 4.95 -4.87 9.86
C LEU A 63 3.62 -5.52 10.26
N LEU A 64 3.44 -5.84 11.54
CA LEU A 64 2.18 -6.38 12.05
C LEU A 64 1.03 -5.38 11.87
N PHE A 65 1.24 -4.10 12.18
CA PHE A 65 0.25 -3.07 11.91
C PHE A 65 -0.11 -3.00 10.43
N CYS A 66 0.87 -3.01 9.53
CA CYS A 66 0.64 -3.02 8.08
C CYS A 66 -0.18 -4.24 7.65
N LEU A 67 0.19 -5.45 8.10
CA LEU A 67 -0.50 -6.69 7.75
C LEU A 67 -1.96 -6.73 8.25
N LEU A 68 -2.21 -6.23 9.46
CA LEU A 68 -3.55 -6.18 10.06
C LEU A 68 -4.44 -5.11 9.42
N LEU A 69 -3.88 -3.94 9.11
CA LEU A 69 -4.63 -2.82 8.54
C LEU A 69 -4.88 -2.97 7.05
N LEU A 70 -4.04 -3.70 6.32
CA LEU A 70 -4.16 -3.92 4.87
C LEU A 70 -5.55 -4.39 4.42
N PRO A 71 -6.14 -5.48 4.97
CA PRO A 71 -7.47 -5.93 4.55
C PRO A 71 -8.57 -4.93 4.91
N VAL A 72 -8.40 -4.19 6.02
CA VAL A 72 -9.35 -3.14 6.44
C VAL A 72 -9.31 -1.97 5.46
N ALA A 73 -8.11 -1.50 5.10
CA ALA A 73 -7.91 -0.41 4.16
C ALA A 73 -8.50 -0.72 2.78
N ILE A 74 -8.24 -1.93 2.25
CA ILE A 74 -8.81 -2.37 0.96
C ILE A 74 -10.33 -2.33 0.99
N LYS A 75 -10.97 -2.96 2.00
CA LYS A 75 -12.43 -2.97 2.12
C LYS A 75 -13.02 -1.58 2.24
N THR A 76 -12.37 -0.69 3.00
CA THR A 76 -12.79 0.70 3.16
C THR A 76 -12.74 1.45 1.83
N ILE A 77 -11.65 1.32 1.07
CA ILE A 77 -11.50 1.97 -0.25
C ILE A 77 -12.58 1.47 -1.23
N GLU A 78 -12.82 0.14 -1.27
CA GLU A 78 -13.88 -0.43 -2.11
C GLU A 78 -15.26 0.07 -1.73
N LEU A 79 -15.54 0.13 -0.43
CA LEU A 79 -16.82 0.60 0.09
C LEU A 79 -17.05 2.07 -0.28
N ILE A 80 -16.04 2.93 -0.11
CA ILE A 80 -16.12 4.34 -0.50
C ILE A 80 -16.40 4.46 -2.00
N PHE A 81 -15.67 3.75 -2.86
CA PHE A 81 -15.90 3.81 -4.31
C PHE A 81 -17.16 3.11 -4.80
N LYS A 82 -17.81 2.30 -3.96
CA LYS A 82 -19.15 1.77 -4.21
C LYS A 82 -20.23 2.82 -3.95
N PHE A 83 -20.07 3.65 -2.91
CA PHE A 83 -21.06 4.66 -2.52
C PHE A 83 -20.89 6.00 -3.23
N VAL A 84 -19.67 6.36 -3.64
CA VAL A 84 -19.40 7.59 -4.37
C VAL A 84 -19.42 7.30 -5.87
N PRO A 85 -20.47 7.73 -6.61
CA PRO A 85 -20.51 7.54 -8.06
C PRO A 85 -19.34 8.28 -8.69
N ARG A 86 -18.57 7.56 -9.53
CA ARG A 86 -17.40 8.11 -10.20
C ARG A 86 -17.81 8.71 -11.54
N TRP A 87 -17.49 9.97 -11.77
CA TRP A 87 -17.66 10.58 -13.09
C TRP A 87 -16.70 9.94 -14.08
N LYS A 88 -17.18 9.74 -15.31
CA LYS A 88 -16.33 9.35 -16.44
C LYS A 88 -15.40 10.51 -16.77
N MET A 89 -14.10 10.21 -16.90
CA MET A 89 -13.07 11.24 -17.15
C MET A 89 -13.22 11.84 -18.55
N ASP A 90 -13.74 11.07 -19.50
CA ASP A 90 -13.98 11.45 -20.90
C ASP A 90 -15.12 12.47 -21.06
N SER A 91 -15.81 12.83 -19.96
CA SER A 91 -16.93 13.78 -19.96
C SER A 91 -16.51 15.22 -19.64
N ALA A 92 -15.23 15.47 -19.39
CA ALA A 92 -14.68 16.80 -19.13
C ALA A 92 -14.23 17.53 -20.42
N ASP A 93 -13.88 18.81 -20.29
CA ASP A 93 -13.15 19.51 -21.35
C ASP A 93 -11.75 18.92 -21.54
N LYS A 94 -11.25 19.03 -22.79
CA LYS A 94 -9.92 18.53 -23.17
C LYS A 94 -8.82 18.99 -22.21
N LYS A 95 -8.90 20.21 -21.68
CA LYS A 95 -7.91 20.75 -20.74
C LYS A 95 -7.90 20.02 -19.39
N THR A 96 -9.07 19.72 -18.82
CA THR A 96 -9.16 18.97 -17.56
C THR A 96 -8.77 17.51 -17.78
N GLU A 97 -9.17 16.92 -18.90
CA GLU A 97 -8.78 15.56 -19.29
C GLU A 97 -7.24 15.43 -19.44
N GLU A 98 -6.60 16.32 -20.22
CA GLU A 98 -5.14 16.33 -20.40
C GLU A 98 -4.39 16.51 -19.07
N ARG A 99 -4.93 17.34 -18.16
CA ARG A 99 -4.37 17.51 -16.82
C ARG A 99 -4.45 16.23 -16.00
N ILE A 100 -5.60 15.56 -15.98
CA ILE A 100 -5.79 14.29 -15.28
C ILE A 100 -4.83 13.22 -15.84
N LEU A 101 -4.73 13.11 -17.17
CA LEU A 101 -3.85 12.15 -17.83
C LEU A 101 -2.37 12.39 -17.50
N THR A 102 -1.95 13.66 -17.51
CA THR A 102 -0.58 14.05 -17.18
C THR A 102 -0.26 13.71 -15.73
N GLU A 103 -1.11 14.10 -14.78
CA GLU A 103 -0.90 13.79 -13.36
C GLU A 103 -0.94 12.27 -13.10
N SER A 104 -1.84 11.54 -13.75
CA SER A 104 -1.94 10.07 -13.64
C SER A 104 -0.66 9.38 -14.11
N ARG A 105 -0.04 9.89 -15.17
CA ARG A 105 1.25 9.38 -15.68
C ARG A 105 2.37 9.61 -14.68
N HIS A 106 2.45 10.78 -14.04
CA HIS A 106 3.45 11.07 -13.01
C HIS A 106 3.31 10.14 -11.80
N VAL A 107 2.07 9.96 -11.31
CA VAL A 107 1.80 9.06 -10.18
C VAL A 107 2.15 7.62 -10.54
N THR A 108 1.77 7.16 -11.73
CA THR A 108 2.08 5.82 -12.20
C THR A 108 3.59 5.59 -12.31
N PHE A 109 4.33 6.54 -12.88
CA PHE A 109 5.79 6.48 -12.95
C PHE A 109 6.43 6.41 -11.56
N PHE A 110 5.98 7.25 -10.63
CA PHE A 110 6.45 7.24 -9.25
C PHE A 110 6.22 5.88 -8.57
N VAL A 111 5.03 5.30 -8.72
CA VAL A 111 4.70 3.98 -8.16
C VAL A 111 5.59 2.89 -8.76
N ILE A 112 5.72 2.83 -10.09
CA ILE A 112 6.56 1.83 -10.76
C ILE A 112 8.02 1.93 -10.31
N PHE A 113 8.55 3.15 -10.23
CA PHE A 113 9.93 3.39 -9.78
C PHE A 113 10.15 2.89 -8.35
N ASN A 114 9.24 3.20 -7.42
CA ASN A 114 9.32 2.73 -6.03
C ASN A 114 9.17 1.21 -5.90
N VAL A 115 8.25 0.58 -6.64
CA VAL A 115 8.14 -0.89 -6.68
C VAL A 115 9.45 -1.51 -7.14
N SER A 116 10.04 -0.98 -8.22
CA SER A 116 11.28 -1.50 -8.78
C SER A 116 12.42 -1.41 -7.78
N PHE A 117 12.54 -0.27 -7.09
CA PHE A 117 13.54 -0.07 -6.04
C PHE A 117 13.33 -1.02 -4.85
N GLY A 118 12.07 -1.21 -4.42
CA GLY A 118 11.72 -2.15 -3.35
C GLY A 118 12.06 -3.60 -3.70
N VAL A 119 11.79 -4.02 -4.94
CA VAL A 119 12.14 -5.37 -5.42
C VAL A 119 13.65 -5.55 -5.47
N ILE A 120 14.40 -4.59 -6.03
CA ILE A 120 15.87 -4.63 -6.08
C ILE A 120 16.45 -4.71 -4.66
N SER A 121 15.95 -3.87 -3.74
CA SER A 121 16.37 -3.90 -2.34
C SER A 121 16.09 -5.26 -1.70
N GLY A 122 14.88 -5.79 -1.87
CA GLY A 122 14.51 -7.11 -1.36
C GLY A 122 15.40 -8.23 -1.89
N LEU A 123 15.72 -8.21 -3.19
CA LEU A 123 16.62 -9.19 -3.81
C LEU A 123 18.06 -9.09 -3.27
N LEU A 124 18.55 -7.89 -3.00
CA LEU A 124 19.88 -7.70 -2.40
C LEU A 124 19.97 -8.31 -0.99
N TYR A 125 18.86 -8.35 -0.24
CA TYR A 125 18.78 -9.00 1.08
C TYR A 125 18.72 -10.54 1.03
N LEU A 126 18.56 -11.16 -0.14
CA LEU A 126 18.66 -12.62 -0.25
C LEU A 126 20.09 -13.13 -0.04
N PHE A 127 21.10 -12.30 -0.34
CA PHE A 127 22.50 -12.68 -0.24
C PHE A 127 23.00 -12.54 1.20
N PRO A 128 23.52 -13.63 1.82
CA PRO A 128 24.08 -13.58 3.17
C PRO A 128 25.15 -12.50 3.30
N ARG A 129 25.09 -11.72 4.38
CA ARG A 129 26.21 -10.89 4.83
C ARG A 129 26.58 -11.24 6.26
N ASP A 130 27.86 -11.11 6.58
CA ASP A 130 28.36 -11.40 7.94
C ASP A 130 27.72 -10.50 9.00
N CYS A 131 27.29 -9.29 8.60
CA CYS A 131 26.58 -8.34 9.47
C CYS A 131 25.14 -8.75 9.81
N ASP A 132 24.55 -9.74 9.12
CA ASP A 132 23.15 -10.14 9.32
C ASP A 132 22.87 -10.58 10.76
N ARG A 133 23.86 -11.18 11.43
CA ARG A 133 23.77 -11.66 12.82
C ARG A 133 23.48 -10.54 13.81
N ASN A 134 23.97 -9.34 13.52
CA ASN A 134 23.83 -8.17 14.40
C ASN A 134 22.49 -7.46 14.21
N ILE A 135 21.79 -7.74 13.10
CA ILE A 135 20.56 -7.04 12.71
C ILE A 135 19.34 -7.96 12.88
N ILE A 136 19.49 -9.24 12.56
CA ILE A 136 18.40 -10.23 12.59
C ILE A 136 18.49 -11.01 13.89
N TYR A 137 17.69 -10.59 14.88
CA TYR A 137 17.60 -11.25 16.17
C TYR A 137 17.29 -12.75 16.09
N LEU A 138 16.48 -13.17 15.11
CA LEU A 138 16.16 -14.57 14.88
C LEU A 138 17.41 -15.45 14.71
N ILE A 139 18.47 -14.92 14.08
CA ILE A 139 19.73 -15.65 13.89
C ILE A 139 20.41 -15.89 15.23
N ASN A 140 20.50 -14.85 16.07
CA ASN A 140 21.09 -14.95 17.40
C ASN A 140 20.31 -15.95 18.27
N LEU A 141 18.98 -15.96 18.17
CA LEU A 141 18.15 -16.90 18.93
C LEU A 141 18.34 -18.36 18.47
N LEU A 142 18.42 -18.58 17.15
CA LEU A 142 18.70 -19.92 16.60
C LEU A 142 20.07 -20.44 17.06
N GLU A 143 21.12 -19.62 16.96
CA GLU A 143 22.47 -19.97 17.41
C GLU A 143 22.53 -20.24 18.92
N LYS A 144 21.80 -19.47 19.74
CA LYS A 144 21.76 -19.61 21.21
C LYS A 144 21.09 -20.93 21.66
N TYR A 145 20.02 -21.34 20.99
CA TYR A 145 19.21 -22.50 21.39
C TYR A 145 19.51 -23.78 20.59
N GLY A 146 20.34 -23.72 19.55
CA GLY A 146 20.92 -24.89 18.88
C GLY A 146 19.90 -25.80 18.19
N PHE A 147 18.88 -25.22 17.57
CA PHE A 147 17.94 -26.00 16.76
C PHE A 147 18.67 -26.42 15.48
N GLY A 148 19.07 -27.68 15.32
CA GLY A 148 19.85 -28.21 14.18
C GLY A 148 19.31 -27.94 12.75
N GLU A 149 18.21 -27.20 12.62
CA GLU A 149 17.58 -26.71 11.38
C GLU A 149 17.79 -25.20 11.12
N GLU A 150 18.75 -24.54 11.79
CA GLU A 150 19.01 -23.08 11.69
C GLU A 150 19.07 -22.58 10.23
N LYS A 151 19.72 -23.37 9.35
CA LYS A 151 19.86 -23.06 7.93
C LYS A 151 18.52 -22.99 7.21
N LEU A 152 17.59 -23.89 7.52
CA LEU A 152 16.28 -23.96 6.88
C LEU A 152 15.42 -22.77 7.31
N VAL A 153 15.41 -22.44 8.60
CA VAL A 153 14.68 -21.29 9.13
C VAL A 153 15.25 -19.98 8.56
N LEU A 154 16.58 -19.86 8.49
CA LEU A 154 17.24 -18.69 7.91
C LEU A 154 16.92 -18.51 6.42
N TRP A 155 16.98 -19.59 5.64
CA TRP A 155 16.60 -19.54 4.22
C TRP A 155 15.13 -19.15 4.04
N THR A 156 14.26 -19.71 4.87
CA THR A 156 12.83 -19.38 4.88
C THR A 156 12.64 -17.88 5.15
N PHE A 157 13.27 -17.35 6.19
CA PHE A 157 13.25 -15.92 6.51
C PHE A 157 13.69 -15.08 5.31
N ARG A 158 14.83 -15.41 4.70
CA ARG A 158 15.39 -14.67 3.55
C ARG A 158 14.49 -14.68 2.33
N VAL A 159 13.88 -15.81 1.99
CA VAL A 159 12.95 -15.91 0.86
C VAL A 159 11.72 -15.03 1.08
N PHE A 160 11.27 -14.87 2.33
CA PHE A 160 10.17 -13.97 2.66
C PHE A 160 10.59 -12.50 2.83
N THR A 161 11.87 -12.19 3.02
CA THR A 161 12.36 -10.80 3.18
C THR A 161 11.97 -9.88 2.01
N PRO A 162 12.11 -10.25 0.72
CA PRO A 162 11.63 -9.42 -0.38
C PRO A 162 10.14 -9.11 -0.29
N LEU A 163 9.33 -10.11 0.10
CA LEU A 163 7.89 -9.95 0.26
C LEU A 163 7.58 -9.01 1.43
N ILE A 164 8.27 -9.17 2.56
CA ILE A 164 8.14 -8.30 3.74
C ILE A 164 8.55 -6.86 3.40
N ALA A 165 9.68 -6.68 2.71
CA ALA A 165 10.17 -5.38 2.27
C ALA A 165 9.16 -4.70 1.35
N PHE A 166 8.60 -5.45 0.38
CA PHE A 166 7.52 -4.96 -0.48
C PHE A 166 6.30 -4.54 0.35
N ILE A 167 5.83 -5.38 1.27
CA ILE A 167 4.66 -5.08 2.11
C ILE A 167 4.87 -3.80 2.94
N LEU A 168 6.01 -3.69 3.62
CA LEU A 168 6.30 -2.59 4.53
C LEU A 168 6.50 -1.26 3.79
N SER A 169 7.22 -1.28 2.67
CA SER A 169 7.62 -0.06 1.96
C SER A 169 6.53 0.50 1.04
N THR A 170 5.75 -0.36 0.41
CA THR A 170 4.89 0.07 -0.72
C THR A 170 3.40 0.09 -0.42
N MET A 171 2.88 -0.78 0.46
CA MET A 171 1.43 -1.02 0.49
C MET A 171 0.60 0.13 1.05
N PRO A 172 0.84 0.59 2.30
CA PRO A 172 -0.04 1.59 2.91
C PRO A 172 0.07 2.91 2.14
N SER A 173 1.29 3.25 1.75
CA SER A 173 1.61 4.44 0.96
C SER A 173 0.90 4.45 -0.39
N PHE A 174 0.92 3.33 -1.14
CA PHE A 174 0.27 3.28 -2.46
C PHE A 174 -1.26 3.26 -2.38
N GLN A 175 -1.83 2.63 -1.35
CA GLN A 175 -3.27 2.70 -1.13
C GLN A 175 -3.73 4.13 -0.85
N ILE A 176 -2.98 4.86 -0.02
CA ILE A 176 -3.23 6.28 0.27
C ILE A 176 -3.04 7.12 -1.00
N ILE A 177 -1.94 6.93 -1.74
CA ILE A 177 -1.68 7.67 -2.99
C ILE A 177 -2.79 7.42 -4.01
N TYR A 178 -3.17 6.16 -4.21
CA TYR A 178 -4.27 5.80 -5.12
C TYR A 178 -5.57 6.49 -4.70
N PHE A 179 -5.94 6.38 -3.42
CA PHE A 179 -7.15 6.98 -2.87
C PHE A 179 -7.18 8.51 -3.04
N ILE A 180 -6.13 9.19 -2.58
CA ILE A 180 -6.03 10.66 -2.66
C ILE A 180 -6.03 11.13 -4.12
N THR A 181 -5.29 10.45 -5.01
CA THR A 181 -5.24 10.82 -6.43
C THR A 181 -6.60 10.63 -7.08
N GLN A 182 -7.29 9.52 -6.79
CA GLN A 182 -8.63 9.28 -7.31
C GLN A 182 -9.62 10.34 -6.80
N MET A 183 -9.59 10.68 -5.51
CA MET A 183 -10.41 11.76 -4.94
C MET A 183 -10.11 13.10 -5.59
N LYS A 184 -8.83 13.43 -5.79
CA LYS A 184 -8.39 14.64 -6.47
C LYS A 184 -8.95 14.75 -7.89
N PHE A 185 -8.95 13.65 -8.65
CA PHE A 185 -9.54 13.62 -9.98
C PHE A 185 -11.06 13.80 -9.95
N GLN A 186 -11.76 13.22 -8.96
CA GLN A 186 -13.19 13.49 -8.78
C GLN A 186 -13.44 14.96 -8.42
N PHE A 187 -12.59 15.60 -7.62
CA PHE A 187 -12.69 17.05 -7.36
C PHE A 187 -12.47 17.89 -8.61
N TYR A 188 -11.54 17.53 -9.49
CA TYR A 188 -11.38 18.22 -10.78
C TYR A 188 -12.65 18.12 -11.63
N MET A 189 -13.27 16.95 -11.70
CA MET A 189 -14.55 16.77 -12.40
C MET A 189 -15.67 17.57 -11.75
N LEU A 190 -15.78 17.57 -10.41
CA LEU A 190 -16.78 18.37 -9.69
C LEU A 190 -16.62 19.86 -10.00
N LEU A 191 -15.39 20.38 -9.94
CA LEU A 191 -15.10 21.79 -10.26
C LEU A 191 -15.42 22.11 -11.73
N PHE A 192 -15.16 21.18 -12.65
CA PHE A 192 -15.54 21.31 -14.06
C PHE A 192 -17.07 21.43 -14.19
N TYR A 193 -17.84 20.52 -13.60
CA TYR A 193 -19.30 20.57 -13.64
C TYR A 193 -19.83 21.84 -12.99
N VAL A 194 -19.39 22.20 -11.78
CA VAL A 194 -19.86 23.40 -11.07
C VAL A 194 -19.59 24.68 -11.86
N ARG A 195 -18.42 24.79 -12.51
CA ARG A 195 -18.10 25.95 -13.36
C ARG A 195 -18.98 26.02 -14.59
N ASN A 196 -19.43 24.87 -15.10
CA ASN A 196 -20.24 24.79 -16.31
C ASN A 196 -21.75 24.81 -16.07
N ILE A 197 -22.21 24.75 -14.81
CA ILE A 197 -23.64 24.88 -14.48
C ILE A 197 -24.19 26.22 -14.99
N ASP A 198 -23.41 27.30 -14.95
CA ASP A 198 -23.87 28.65 -15.27
C ASP A 198 -23.61 29.07 -16.73
N THR A 199 -22.83 28.28 -17.49
CA THR A 199 -22.41 28.64 -18.84
C THR A 199 -23.50 28.39 -19.89
N ASP A 200 -24.35 27.37 -19.70
CA ASP A 200 -25.47 27.08 -20.61
C ASP A 200 -26.71 27.94 -20.34
N TYR A 201 -26.88 28.48 -19.13
CA TYR A 201 -28.02 29.34 -18.80
C TYR A 201 -27.98 30.71 -19.50
N LYS A 202 -26.81 31.18 -19.93
CA LYS A 202 -26.69 32.46 -20.65
C LYS A 202 -27.14 32.40 -22.11
N HIS A 203 -27.31 31.20 -22.66
CA HIS A 203 -27.80 30.97 -24.02
C HIS A 203 -29.16 30.26 -24.07
N ALA A 204 -29.67 29.79 -22.93
CA ALA A 204 -31.03 29.31 -22.81
C ALA A 204 -32.00 30.51 -22.84
N ASP A 205 -32.78 30.63 -23.91
CA ASP A 205 -33.92 31.56 -23.95
C ASP A 205 -34.85 31.19 -22.78
N GLU A 206 -35.03 32.10 -21.80
CA GLU A 206 -35.88 31.87 -20.61
C GLU A 206 -37.27 31.35 -21.00
N ARG A 207 -37.75 31.70 -22.20
CA ARG A 207 -39.02 31.22 -22.74
C ARG A 207 -39.03 29.72 -23.03
N ASN A 208 -37.91 29.12 -23.42
CA ASN A 208 -37.85 27.69 -23.74
C ASN A 208 -37.79 26.81 -22.48
N LEU A 209 -37.26 27.32 -21.36
CA LEU A 209 -37.24 26.62 -20.07
C LEU A 209 -38.65 26.46 -19.46
N PHE A 210 -39.55 27.42 -19.68
CA PHE A 210 -40.93 27.35 -19.18
C PHE A 210 -41.81 26.32 -19.90
N TYR A 211 -41.47 25.95 -21.14
CA TYR A 211 -42.26 25.03 -21.96
C TYR A 211 -41.58 23.65 -22.18
N ASP A 212 -40.43 23.41 -21.56
CA ASP A 212 -39.76 22.11 -21.63
C ASP A 212 -40.47 21.08 -20.74
N LYS A 213 -41.36 20.30 -21.36
CA LYS A 213 -42.13 19.22 -20.72
C LYS A 213 -41.27 18.06 -20.19
N ASN A 214 -39.98 17.99 -20.53
CA ASN A 214 -39.07 16.99 -19.96
C ASN A 214 -38.35 17.51 -18.72
N TYR A 215 -38.36 18.82 -18.48
CA TYR A 215 -37.73 19.46 -17.31
C TYR A 215 -38.72 19.69 -16.16
N GLN A 216 -40.00 19.92 -16.48
CA GLN A 216 -41.12 19.90 -15.51
C GLN A 216 -41.59 18.47 -15.21
#